data_AF-A0A9D4XR32-F1
#
_entry.id   AF-A0A9D4XR32-F1
#
_cell.length_a   1.000
_cell.length_b   1.000
_cell.length_c   1.000
_cell.angle_alpha   90.00
_cell.angle_beta   90.00
_cell.angle_gamma   90.00
#
_symmetry.space_group_name_H-M   'P 1'
#
loop_
_entity.id
_entity.type
_entity.pdbx_description
1 polymer ?
#
loop_
_entity_poly.entity_id
_entity_poly.type
_entity_poly.pdbx_seq_one_letter_code
_entity_poly.pdbx_strand_id
1 'polypeptide(L)'
;MEHEQSTKFEKFTWKVENFSKYNTDVDVYSEPFIIGGYPWKIIFNQSAYEVGDISVYLSAVETANMSNGWSRHVKFNLFVVNQIDNNESSIEEKKYALGRVLYFLKTRKMKDMNDIACKELQIFWEELGHFGFDLTWLEPHVQSALGMKRFLEKLKEVEKLKDNEALLELEIMRMKAKMVALEINLHAVKDLLEAEEFEGIWTLN
;
A
#
# COMPACT_ATOMS: atom_id res chain seq x y z
N MET A 1 28.92 22.55 -30.80
CA MET A 1 29.49 21.35 -30.16
C MET A 1 29.60 21.71 -28.69
N GLU A 2 28.56 21.39 -27.91
CA GLU A 2 28.53 21.67 -26.48
C GLU A 2 29.38 20.61 -25.79
N HIS A 3 30.47 21.04 -25.15
CA HIS A 3 31.28 20.16 -24.32
C HIS A 3 30.56 19.99 -22.98
N GLU A 4 29.95 18.82 -22.77
CA GLU A 4 29.57 18.36 -21.43
C GLU A 4 30.83 18.23 -20.57
N GLN A 5 31.12 19.26 -19.77
CA GLN A 5 32.10 19.14 -18.71
C GLN A 5 31.52 18.25 -17.62
N SER A 6 32.00 17.00 -17.56
CA SER A 6 31.78 16.08 -16.44
C SER A 6 32.13 16.78 -15.12
N THR A 7 31.12 17.22 -14.37
CA THR A 7 31.30 17.91 -13.10
C THR A 7 31.73 16.87 -12.07
N LYS A 8 33.02 16.82 -11.75
CA LYS A 8 33.56 15.90 -10.76
C LYS A 8 33.19 16.40 -9.36
N PHE A 9 32.32 15.70 -8.67
CA PHE A 9 32.03 15.97 -7.26
C PHE A 9 33.16 15.40 -6.38
N GLU A 10 33.73 16.25 -5.54
CA GLU A 10 34.65 15.81 -4.48
C GLU A 10 33.82 15.27 -3.30
N LYS A 11 34.27 14.16 -2.71
CA LYS A 11 33.57 13.48 -1.60
C LYS A 11 34.45 13.48 -0.36
N PHE A 12 33.85 13.86 0.77
CA PHE A 12 34.43 13.71 2.11
C PHE A 12 33.53 12.83 2.97
N THR A 13 34.12 12.07 3.88
CA THR A 13 33.38 11.20 4.80
C THR A 13 33.91 11.39 6.20
N TRP A 14 33.01 11.69 7.13
CA TRP A 14 33.32 11.82 8.54
C TRP A 14 32.72 10.64 9.30
N LYS A 15 33.57 9.95 10.06
CA LYS A 15 33.15 8.89 10.97
C LYS A 15 33.00 9.47 12.38
N VAL A 16 31.78 9.43 12.89
CA VAL A 16 31.48 9.79 14.29
C VAL A 16 31.67 8.54 15.15
N GLU A 17 32.65 8.59 16.06
CA GLU A 17 32.90 7.49 16.99
C GLU A 17 32.15 7.70 18.31
N ASN A 18 31.76 6.61 18.98
CA ASN A 18 31.01 6.67 20.24
C ASN A 18 29.71 7.50 20.15
N PHE A 19 28.96 7.40 19.05
CA PHE A 19 27.75 8.19 18.77
C PHE A 19 26.77 8.29 19.95
N SER A 20 26.58 7.21 20.72
CA SER A 20 25.65 7.17 21.86
C SER A 20 26.11 7.97 23.09
N LYS A 21 27.34 8.50 23.11
CA LYS A 21 27.89 9.29 24.24
C LYS A 21 27.68 10.79 24.09
N TYR A 22 27.25 11.26 22.93
CA TYR A 22 26.99 12.69 22.73
C TYR A 22 25.68 13.08 23.40
N ASN A 23 25.71 14.19 24.15
CA ASN A 23 24.52 14.73 24.80
C ASN A 23 23.61 15.37 23.75
N THR A 24 22.30 15.32 24.01
CA THR A 24 21.33 16.15 23.30
C THR A 24 21.65 17.63 23.56
N ASP A 25 21.50 18.48 22.53
CA ASP A 25 21.81 19.93 22.53
C ASP A 25 23.28 20.36 22.45
N VAL A 26 24.23 19.44 22.17
CA VAL A 26 25.63 19.82 21.91
C VAL A 26 26.01 19.55 20.46
N ASP A 27 26.48 20.59 19.78
CA ASP A 27 27.08 20.47 18.46
C ASP A 27 28.42 19.73 18.52
N VAL A 28 28.55 18.70 17.69
CA VAL A 28 29.77 17.94 17.48
C VAL A 28 30.33 18.33 16.11
N TYR A 29 31.63 18.60 16.06
CA TYR A 29 32.31 19.09 14.87
C TYR A 29 33.24 18.03 14.30
N SER A 30 33.25 17.89 12.98
CA SER A 30 34.36 17.21 12.29
C SER A 30 35.63 18.05 12.38
N GLU A 31 36.78 17.41 12.16
CA GLU A 31 37.98 18.15 11.78
C GLU A 31 37.74 18.93 10.48
N PRO A 32 38.36 20.12 10.30
CA PRO A 32 38.29 20.87 9.05
C PRO A 32 38.82 20.06 7.88
N PHE A 33 38.14 20.14 6.73
CA PHE A 33 38.56 19.50 5.48
C PHE A 33 38.43 20.45 4.29
N ILE A 34 39.21 20.21 3.24
CA ILE A 34 39.24 21.05 2.05
C ILE A 34 38.49 20.37 0.90
N ILE A 35 37.47 21.03 0.35
CA ILE A 35 36.79 20.64 -0.88
C ILE A 35 36.61 21.89 -1.76
N GLY A 36 36.89 21.76 -3.06
CA GLY A 36 36.80 22.87 -4.00
C GLY A 36 37.74 24.04 -3.66
N GLY A 37 38.81 23.78 -2.90
CA GLY A 37 39.78 24.77 -2.43
C GLY A 37 39.36 25.57 -1.19
N TYR A 38 38.28 25.20 -0.51
CA TYR A 38 37.78 25.93 0.68
C TYR A 38 37.67 25.01 1.89
N PRO A 39 37.95 25.54 3.11
CA PRO A 39 37.84 24.78 4.33
C PRO A 39 36.38 24.72 4.81
N TRP A 40 35.95 23.50 5.09
CA TRP A 40 34.61 23.16 5.56
C TRP A 40 34.70 22.32 6.84
N LYS A 41 33.62 22.30 7.60
CA LYS A 41 33.39 21.36 8.70
C LYS A 41 31.96 20.82 8.62
N ILE A 42 31.78 19.56 9.00
CA ILE A 42 30.45 18.98 9.22
C ILE A 42 30.10 19.18 10.70
N ILE A 43 28.87 19.60 10.96
CA ILE A 43 28.31 19.76 12.30
C ILE A 43 27.19 18.74 12.45
N PHE A 44 27.17 18.03 13.57
CA PHE A 44 26.13 17.07 13.93
C PHE A 44 25.62 17.36 15.34
N ASN A 45 24.31 17.31 15.56
CA ASN A 45 23.72 17.26 16.90
C ASN A 45 22.56 16.27 16.98
N GLN A 46 22.28 15.82 18.20
CA GLN A 46 21.09 15.03 18.55
C GLN A 46 20.04 15.99 19.12
N SER A 47 18.85 15.99 18.54
CA SER A 47 17.74 16.85 18.98
C SER A 47 17.29 16.46 20.38
N ALA A 48 17.16 17.43 21.30
CA ALA A 48 16.52 17.21 22.60
C ALA A 48 14.98 17.28 22.54
N TYR A 49 14.42 17.86 21.47
CA TYR A 49 12.99 18.14 21.36
C TYR A 49 12.20 16.95 20.78
N GLU A 50 12.81 16.23 19.83
CA GLU A 50 12.22 15.04 19.22
C GLU A 50 13.16 13.85 19.40
N VAL A 51 12.73 12.87 20.18
CA VAL A 51 13.52 11.67 20.51
C VAL A 51 13.86 10.93 19.22
N GLY A 52 15.14 10.87 18.89
CA GLY A 52 15.66 10.11 17.75
C GLY A 52 16.03 10.94 16.51
N ASP A 53 15.80 12.26 16.54
CA ASP A 53 16.17 13.14 15.43
C ASP A 53 17.65 13.56 15.47
N ILE A 54 18.27 13.53 14.28
CA ILE A 54 19.66 13.91 14.05
C ILE A 54 19.67 15.07 13.06
N SER A 55 20.37 16.15 13.39
CA SER A 55 20.63 17.23 12.45
C SER A 55 22.08 17.20 11.97
N VAL A 56 22.29 17.39 10.67
CA VAL A 56 23.62 17.43 10.06
C VAL A 56 23.72 18.63 9.13
N TYR A 57 24.79 19.42 9.30
CA TYR A 57 25.02 20.66 8.55
C TYR A 57 26.43 20.71 7.98
N LEU A 58 26.58 21.43 6.86
CA LEU A 58 27.88 21.84 6.33
C LEU A 58 28.11 23.30 6.70
N SER A 59 29.26 23.61 7.30
CA SER A 59 29.63 24.96 7.72
C SER A 59 30.97 25.35 7.11
N ALA A 60 31.06 26.59 6.61
CA ALA A 60 32.33 27.16 6.18
C ALA A 60 33.20 27.46 7.41
N VAL A 61 34.49 27.19 7.31
CA VAL A 61 35.45 27.56 8.35
C VAL A 61 35.94 28.98 8.09
N GLU A 62 35.76 29.86 9.06
CA GLU A 62 36.26 31.23 8.99
C GLU A 62 37.80 31.21 8.97
N THR A 63 38.39 31.94 8.03
CA THR A 63 39.85 32.08 7.90
C THR A 63 40.21 33.55 7.93
N ALA A 64 41.45 33.88 8.35
CA ALA A 64 41.93 35.26 8.42
C ALA A 64 41.83 36.04 7.09
N ASN A 65 41.68 35.33 5.97
CA ASN A 65 41.59 35.91 4.63
C ASN A 65 40.15 36.21 4.20
N MET A 66 39.14 35.88 5.01
CA MET A 66 37.73 36.14 4.69
C MET A 66 37.32 37.52 5.22
N SER A 67 36.85 38.39 4.32
CA SER A 67 36.27 39.69 4.70
C SER A 67 34.92 39.52 5.39
N ASN A 68 34.58 40.42 6.31
CA ASN A 68 33.24 40.48 6.89
C ASN A 68 32.16 40.47 5.80
N GLY A 69 31.17 39.57 5.95
CA GLY A 69 30.06 39.42 5.00
C GLY A 69 30.36 38.53 3.79
N TRP A 70 31.47 37.81 3.77
CA TRP A 70 31.76 36.84 2.71
C TRP A 70 30.66 35.75 2.62
N SER A 71 30.28 35.41 1.40
CA SER A 71 29.33 34.34 1.12
C SER A 71 29.76 33.55 -0.12
N ARG A 72 29.24 32.33 -0.23
CA ARG A 72 29.50 31.45 -1.37
C ARG A 72 28.29 30.60 -1.67
N HIS A 73 27.97 30.51 -2.96
CA HIS A 73 27.02 29.54 -3.46
C HIS A 73 27.70 28.19 -3.63
N VAL A 74 27.17 27.18 -2.95
CA VAL A 74 27.60 25.79 -3.07
C VAL A 74 26.42 24.89 -3.38
N LYS A 75 26.64 23.91 -4.25
CA LYS A 75 25.73 22.77 -4.43
C LYS A 75 26.37 21.56 -3.78
N PHE A 76 25.76 21.03 -2.74
CA PHE A 76 26.27 19.89 -2.00
C PHE A 76 25.12 18.95 -1.64
N ASN A 77 25.47 17.69 -1.38
CA ASN A 77 24.57 16.67 -0.87
C ASN A 77 25.17 16.13 0.44
N LEU A 78 24.32 15.88 1.44
CA LEU A 78 24.70 15.22 2.69
C LEU A 78 24.04 13.84 2.74
N PHE A 79 24.81 12.83 3.15
CA PHE A 79 24.35 11.45 3.26
C PHE A 79 24.78 10.86 4.60
N VAL A 80 23.90 10.07 5.20
CA VAL A 80 24.26 9.17 6.30
C VAL A 80 24.51 7.80 5.68
N VAL A 81 25.72 7.27 5.85
CA VAL A 81 26.10 5.97 5.28
C VAL A 81 25.53 4.85 6.15
N ASN A 82 24.71 3.98 5.57
CA ASN A 82 24.29 2.75 6.21
C ASN A 82 25.48 1.77 6.22
N GLN A 83 25.98 1.42 7.41
CA GLN A 83 27.13 0.53 7.56
C GLN A 83 26.80 -0.95 7.33
N ILE A 84 25.52 -1.32 7.30
CA ILE A 84 25.07 -2.70 7.10
C ILE A 84 24.97 -3.03 5.61
N ASP A 85 24.63 -2.03 4.79
CA ASP A 85 24.32 -2.22 3.38
C ASP A 85 25.01 -1.12 2.56
N ASN A 86 26.14 -1.47 1.94
CA ASN A 86 27.07 -0.53 1.28
C ASN A 86 26.61 -0.08 -0.11
N ASN A 87 25.34 -0.33 -0.46
CA ASN A 87 24.76 0.05 -1.75
C ASN A 87 24.24 1.50 -1.65
N GLU A 88 24.89 2.42 -2.37
CA GLU A 88 24.63 3.87 -2.38
C GLU A 88 23.28 4.27 -3.03
N SER A 89 22.19 3.51 -2.83
CA SER A 89 20.85 4.06 -3.13
C SER A 89 20.56 5.18 -2.12
N SER A 90 20.10 6.33 -2.62
CA SER A 90 19.86 7.47 -1.75
C SER A 90 18.77 7.12 -0.71
N ILE A 91 18.91 7.62 0.53
CA ILE A 91 17.89 7.45 1.58
C ILE A 91 16.52 7.92 1.06
N GLU A 92 16.51 8.88 0.14
CA GLU A 92 15.34 9.44 -0.49
C GLU A 92 14.65 8.47 -1.45
N GLU A 93 15.40 7.72 -2.28
CA GLU A 93 14.85 6.64 -3.11
C GLU A 93 14.23 5.53 -2.25
N LYS A 94 14.92 5.13 -1.18
CA LYS A 94 14.43 4.12 -0.22
C LYS A 94 13.11 4.57 0.42
N LYS A 95 13.05 5.82 0.90
CA LYS A 95 11.84 6.44 1.46
C LYS A 95 10.73 6.54 0.42
N TYR A 96 11.05 6.91 -0.81
CA TYR A 96 10.10 7.08 -1.90
C TYR A 96 9.48 5.74 -2.33
N ALA A 97 10.26 4.67 -2.45
CA ALA A 97 9.78 3.33 -2.75
C ALA A 97 8.81 2.82 -1.67
N LEU A 98 9.19 2.93 -0.40
CA LEU A 98 8.32 2.55 0.72
C LEU A 98 7.04 3.40 0.75
N GLY A 99 7.17 4.70 0.53
CA GLY A 99 6.06 5.65 0.47
C GLY A 99 5.05 5.32 -0.62
N ARG A 100 5.48 4.89 -1.81
CA ARG A 100 4.59 4.48 -2.91
C ARG A 100 3.74 3.26 -2.54
N VAL A 101 4.36 2.22 -1.97
CA VAL A 101 3.61 1.02 -1.52
C VAL A 101 2.60 1.40 -0.44
N LEU A 102 3.01 2.15 0.57
CA LEU A 102 2.12 2.58 1.66
C LEU A 102 0.98 3.47 1.16
N TYR A 103 1.28 4.43 0.29
CA TYR A 103 0.27 5.31 -0.29
C TYR A 103 -0.73 4.51 -1.14
N PHE A 104 -0.25 3.58 -1.97
CA PHE A 104 -1.11 2.73 -2.77
C PHE A 104 -2.08 1.94 -1.89
N LEU A 105 -1.57 1.23 -0.87
CA LEU A 105 -2.39 0.44 0.05
C LEU A 105 -3.39 1.29 0.83
N LYS A 106 -3.00 2.52 1.21
CA LYS A 106 -3.86 3.44 1.98
C LYS A 106 -4.98 4.06 1.16
N THR A 107 -4.74 4.35 -0.11
CA THR A 107 -5.65 5.16 -0.93
C THR A 107 -6.50 4.36 -1.90
N ARG A 108 -6.01 3.20 -2.36
CA ARG A 108 -6.76 2.34 -3.27
C ARG A 108 -7.85 1.58 -2.52
N LYS A 109 -9.09 1.70 -2.99
CA LYS A 109 -10.20 0.91 -2.45
C LYS A 109 -10.23 -0.46 -3.09
N MET A 110 -10.80 -1.41 -2.36
CA MET A 110 -11.03 -2.79 -2.80
C MET A 110 -11.55 -2.88 -4.24
N LYS A 111 -12.64 -2.17 -4.55
CA LYS A 111 -13.30 -2.19 -5.86
C LYS A 111 -12.44 -1.69 -7.03
N ASP A 112 -11.38 -0.93 -6.74
CA ASP A 112 -10.50 -0.32 -7.73
C ASP A 112 -9.28 -1.23 -8.03
N MET A 113 -9.16 -2.38 -7.35
CA MET A 113 -8.11 -3.38 -7.60
C MET A 113 -8.41 -4.23 -8.83
N ASN A 114 -8.04 -3.72 -9.99
CA ASN A 114 -8.05 -4.43 -11.28
C ASN A 114 -6.66 -4.97 -11.65
N ASP A 115 -6.53 -5.61 -12.81
CA ASP A 115 -5.25 -6.19 -13.27
C ASP A 115 -4.12 -5.16 -13.39
N ILE A 116 -4.43 -3.94 -13.78
CA ILE A 116 -3.45 -2.86 -13.93
C ILE A 116 -2.97 -2.44 -12.54
N ALA A 117 -3.90 -2.21 -11.61
CA ALA A 117 -3.60 -1.85 -10.23
C ALA A 117 -2.79 -2.95 -9.50
N CYS A 118 -3.11 -4.23 -9.71
CA CYS A 118 -2.32 -5.33 -9.16
C CYS A 118 -0.89 -5.33 -9.73
N LYS A 119 -0.72 -5.12 -11.04
CA LYS A 119 0.61 -5.02 -11.67
C LYS A 119 1.41 -3.83 -11.15
N GLU A 120 0.78 -2.66 -10.99
CA GLU A 120 1.41 -1.48 -10.39
C GLU A 120 1.93 -1.78 -8.98
N LEU A 121 1.09 -2.37 -8.13
CA LEU A 121 1.48 -2.73 -6.76
C LEU A 121 2.61 -3.77 -6.74
N GLN A 122 2.56 -4.77 -7.63
CA GLN A 122 3.61 -5.78 -7.77
C GLN A 122 4.96 -5.15 -8.12
N ILE A 123 4.97 -4.21 -9.07
CA ILE A 123 6.18 -3.47 -9.45
C ILE A 123 6.74 -2.68 -8.27
N PHE A 124 5.89 -1.94 -7.55
CA PHE A 124 6.34 -1.18 -6.37
C PHE A 124 6.88 -2.09 -5.26
N TRP A 125 6.30 -3.28 -5.10
CA TRP A 125 6.76 -4.27 -4.12
C TRP A 125 8.12 -4.86 -4.46
N GLU A 126 8.32 -5.27 -5.72
CA GLU A 126 9.58 -5.82 -6.21
C GLU A 126 10.71 -4.79 -6.14
N GLU A 127 10.41 -3.54 -6.50
CA GLU A 127 11.35 -2.43 -6.37
C GLU A 127 11.74 -2.20 -4.90
N LEU A 128 10.76 -2.21 -3.99
CA LEU A 128 11.00 -2.05 -2.55
C LEU A 128 11.89 -3.17 -1.99
N GLY A 129 11.70 -4.41 -2.46
CA GLY A 129 12.49 -5.57 -2.05
C GLY A 129 13.97 -5.47 -2.40
N HIS A 130 14.34 -4.70 -3.43
CA HIS A 130 15.75 -4.48 -3.80
C HIS A 130 16.55 -3.71 -2.75
N PHE A 131 15.87 -2.93 -1.90
CA PHE A 131 16.52 -2.05 -0.91
C PHE A 131 16.84 -2.70 0.43
N GLY A 132 16.58 -4.02 0.58
CA GLY A 132 17.00 -4.80 1.75
C GLY A 132 16.24 -4.53 3.04
N PHE A 133 15.02 -3.97 2.95
CA PHE A 133 14.16 -3.76 4.12
C PHE A 133 13.70 -5.10 4.73
N ASP A 134 13.55 -5.14 6.07
CA ASP A 134 12.69 -6.16 6.68
C ASP A 134 11.23 -5.78 6.43
N LEU A 135 10.60 -6.50 5.50
CA LEU A 135 9.25 -6.26 5.02
C LEU A 135 8.25 -7.30 5.51
N THR A 136 8.63 -8.15 6.47
CA THR A 136 7.80 -9.23 6.99
C THR A 136 6.45 -8.75 7.52
N TRP A 137 6.40 -7.53 8.08
CA TRP A 137 5.17 -6.89 8.56
C TRP A 137 4.26 -6.37 7.45
N LEU A 138 4.79 -6.05 6.26
CA LEU A 138 4.04 -5.43 5.16
C LEU A 138 3.56 -6.46 4.12
N GLU A 139 4.30 -7.56 3.98
CA GLU A 139 4.01 -8.67 3.06
C GLU A 139 2.53 -9.14 3.12
N PRO A 140 1.91 -9.39 4.30
CA PRO A 140 0.53 -9.88 4.34
C PRO A 140 -0.47 -8.89 3.73
N HIS A 141 -0.24 -7.59 3.88
CA HIS A 141 -1.11 -6.55 3.36
C HIS A 141 -1.00 -6.44 1.83
N VAL A 142 0.22 -6.55 1.31
CA VAL A 142 0.48 -6.54 -0.14
C VAL A 142 -0.14 -7.76 -0.80
N GLN A 143 0.09 -8.95 -0.24
CA GLN A 143 -0.49 -10.20 -0.76
C GLN A 143 -2.02 -10.18 -0.69
N SER A 144 -2.60 -9.66 0.39
CA SER A 144 -4.05 -9.48 0.50
C SER A 144 -4.60 -8.54 -0.58
N ALA A 145 -3.90 -7.44 -0.88
CA ALA A 145 -4.33 -6.50 -1.91
C ALA A 145 -4.24 -7.12 -3.32
N LEU A 146 -3.14 -7.84 -3.62
CA LEU A 146 -2.95 -8.54 -4.90
C LEU A 146 -4.00 -9.64 -5.12
N GLY A 147 -4.41 -10.33 -4.05
CA GLY A 147 -5.46 -11.35 -4.09
C GLY A 147 -6.89 -10.81 -4.24
N MET A 148 -7.09 -9.50 -4.11
CA MET A 148 -8.42 -8.90 -4.00
C MET A 148 -9.27 -9.09 -5.26
N LYS A 149 -8.66 -9.07 -6.45
CA LYS A 149 -9.37 -9.30 -7.72
C LYS A 149 -10.20 -10.58 -7.68
N ARG A 150 -9.60 -11.67 -7.22
CA ARG A 150 -10.25 -12.99 -7.13
C ARG A 150 -11.44 -12.98 -6.16
N PHE A 151 -11.34 -12.20 -5.09
CA PHE A 151 -12.43 -12.04 -4.14
C PHE A 151 -13.62 -11.27 -4.75
N LEU A 152 -13.35 -10.19 -5.49
CA LEU A 152 -14.37 -9.43 -6.21
C LEU A 152 -15.07 -10.25 -7.30
N GLU A 153 -14.33 -11.10 -8.02
CA GLU A 153 -14.91 -12.02 -9.01
C GLU A 153 -15.88 -13.01 -8.33
N LYS A 154 -15.46 -13.62 -7.23
CA LYS A 154 -16.32 -14.51 -6.44
C LYS A 154 -17.55 -13.80 -5.86
N LEU A 155 -17.41 -12.56 -5.39
CA LEU A 155 -18.55 -11.77 -4.90
C LEU A 155 -19.61 -11.58 -5.98
N LYS A 156 -19.19 -11.27 -7.22
CA LYS A 156 -20.12 -11.14 -8.36
C LYS A 156 -20.81 -12.45 -8.71
N GLU A 157 -20.13 -13.58 -8.58
CA GLU A 157 -20.73 -14.91 -8.78
C GLU A 157 -21.78 -15.21 -7.71
N VAL A 158 -21.47 -14.92 -6.44
CA VAL A 158 -22.40 -15.12 -5.32
C VAL A 158 -23.67 -14.26 -5.47
N GLU A 159 -23.53 -13.01 -5.92
CA GLU A 159 -24.68 -12.13 -6.16
C GLU A 159 -25.62 -12.71 -7.23
N LYS A 160 -25.07 -13.20 -8.35
CA LYS A 160 -25.87 -13.88 -9.39
C LYS A 160 -26.56 -15.15 -8.89
N LEU A 161 -25.87 -15.94 -8.05
CA LEU A 161 -26.45 -17.15 -7.48
C LEU A 161 -27.63 -16.82 -6.55
N LYS A 162 -27.53 -15.72 -5.80
CA LYS A 162 -28.60 -15.25 -4.91
C LYS A 162 -29.84 -14.82 -5.70
N ASP A 163 -29.67 -14.16 -6.83
CA ASP A 163 -30.79 -13.80 -7.70
C ASP A 163 -31.47 -15.06 -8.28
N ASN A 164 -30.67 -16.06 -8.67
CA ASN A 164 -31.19 -17.34 -9.15
C ASN A 164 -31.94 -18.10 -8.04
N GLU A 165 -31.44 -18.08 -6.81
CA GLU A 165 -32.10 -18.68 -5.64
C GLU A 165 -33.49 -18.07 -5.40
N ALA A 166 -33.58 -16.73 -5.40
CA ALA A 166 -34.86 -16.03 -5.25
C ALA A 166 -35.87 -16.36 -6.36
N LEU A 167 -35.39 -16.52 -7.61
CA LEU A 167 -36.24 -16.94 -8.73
C LEU A 167 -36.78 -18.37 -8.51
N LEU A 168 -35.94 -19.30 -8.09
CA LEU A 168 -36.34 -20.68 -7.82
C LEU A 168 -37.34 -20.75 -6.67
N GLU A 169 -37.19 -19.93 -5.61
CA GLU A 169 -38.15 -19.85 -4.52
C GLU A 169 -39.55 -19.40 -5.02
N LEU A 170 -39.61 -18.38 -5.89
CA LEU A 170 -40.86 -17.92 -6.48
C LEU A 170 -41.53 -19.01 -7.34
N GLU A 171 -40.75 -19.76 -8.11
CA GLU A 171 -41.27 -20.88 -8.90
C GLU A 171 -41.82 -22.00 -8.02
N ILE A 172 -41.13 -22.34 -6.93
CA ILE A 172 -41.60 -23.32 -5.94
C ILE A 172 -42.93 -22.87 -5.32
N MET A 173 -43.04 -21.60 -4.90
CA MET A 173 -44.29 -21.06 -4.35
C MET A 173 -45.43 -21.13 -5.37
N ARG A 174 -45.16 -20.80 -6.64
CA ARG A 174 -46.14 -20.89 -7.72
C ARG A 174 -46.59 -22.34 -7.96
N MET A 175 -45.67 -23.30 -7.94
CA MET A 175 -46.01 -24.72 -8.10
C MET A 175 -46.83 -25.25 -6.93
N LYS A 176 -46.48 -24.87 -5.69
CA LYS A 176 -47.28 -25.21 -4.50
C LYS A 176 -48.71 -24.69 -4.60
N ALA A 177 -48.90 -23.44 -5.02
CA ALA A 177 -50.25 -22.88 -5.21
C ALA A 177 -51.07 -23.63 -6.27
N LYS A 178 -50.43 -24.02 -7.38
CA LYS A 178 -51.07 -24.84 -8.42
C LYS A 178 -51.46 -26.23 -7.91
N MET A 179 -50.61 -26.86 -7.09
CA MET A 179 -50.88 -28.17 -6.51
C MET A 179 -52.09 -28.12 -5.57
N VAL A 180 -52.17 -27.13 -4.68
CA VAL A 180 -53.33 -26.94 -3.79
C VAL A 180 -54.62 -26.74 -4.60
N ALA A 181 -54.57 -25.94 -5.67
CA ALA A 181 -55.73 -25.75 -6.54
C ALA A 181 -56.17 -27.05 -7.22
N LEU A 182 -55.23 -27.89 -7.67
CA LEU A 182 -55.52 -29.18 -8.28
C LEU A 182 -56.09 -30.18 -7.25
N GLU A 183 -55.59 -30.19 -6.02
CA GLU A 183 -56.12 -31.01 -4.92
C GLU A 183 -57.58 -30.64 -4.60
N ILE A 184 -57.88 -29.35 -4.50
CA ILE A 184 -59.26 -28.86 -4.29
C ILE A 184 -60.16 -29.29 -5.46
N ASN A 185 -59.70 -29.09 -6.70
CA ASN A 185 -60.46 -29.51 -7.88
C ASN A 185 -60.72 -31.02 -7.92
N LEU A 186 -59.72 -31.83 -7.56
CA LEU A 186 -59.86 -33.29 -7.49
C LEU A 186 -60.89 -33.69 -6.43
N HIS A 187 -60.85 -33.06 -5.25
CA HIS A 187 -61.82 -33.35 -4.19
C HIS A 187 -63.24 -32.99 -4.64
N ALA A 188 -63.44 -31.82 -5.26
CA ALA A 188 -64.74 -31.40 -5.77
C ALA A 188 -65.28 -32.35 -6.86
N VAL A 189 -64.43 -32.82 -7.79
CA VAL A 189 -64.83 -33.80 -8.81
C VAL A 189 -65.23 -35.13 -8.17
N LYS A 190 -64.50 -35.57 -7.14
CA LYS A 190 -64.83 -36.80 -6.41
C LYS A 190 -66.20 -36.69 -5.73
N ASP A 191 -66.46 -35.58 -5.04
CA ASP A 191 -67.73 -35.34 -4.35
C ASP A 191 -68.92 -35.28 -5.34
N LEU A 192 -68.72 -34.71 -6.54
CA LEU A 192 -69.72 -34.71 -7.62
C LEU A 192 -70.03 -36.12 -8.14
N LEU A 193 -69.02 -36.96 -8.33
CA LEU A 193 -69.19 -38.33 -8.81
C LEU A 193 -69.99 -39.18 -7.81
N GLU A 194 -69.70 -39.02 -6.51
CA GLU A 194 -70.45 -39.67 -5.44
C GLU A 194 -71.93 -39.21 -5.46
N ALA A 195 -72.20 -37.92 -5.67
CA ALA A 195 -73.57 -37.41 -5.77
C ALA A 195 -74.34 -37.94 -6.99
N GLU A 196 -73.69 -38.08 -8.16
CA GLU A 196 -74.30 -38.64 -9.38
C GLU A 196 -74.63 -40.15 -9.23
N GLU A 197 -73.78 -40.93 -8.56
CA GLU A 197 -74.09 -42.33 -8.23
C GLU A 197 -75.33 -42.44 -7.34
N PHE A 198 -75.50 -41.55 -6.36
CA PHE A 198 -76.69 -41.52 -5.51
C PHE A 198 -77.96 -41.19 -6.31
N GLU A 199 -77.95 -40.21 -7.20
CA GLU A 199 -79.10 -39.84 -8.06
C GLU A 199 -79.48 -40.96 -9.05
N GLY A 200 -78.50 -41.70 -9.59
CA GLY A 200 -78.72 -42.84 -10.48
C GLY A 200 -79.46 -44.02 -9.82
N ILE A 201 -79.29 -44.21 -8.51
CA ILE A 201 -79.98 -45.27 -7.74
C ILE A 201 -81.46 -44.93 -7.53
N TRP A 202 -81.82 -43.64 -7.43
CA TRP A 202 -83.21 -43.21 -7.22
C TRP A 202 -84.05 -43.12 -8.50
N THR A 203 -83.43 -43.06 -9.67
CA THR A 203 -84.12 -42.92 -10.97
C THR A 203 -84.47 -44.24 -11.66
N LEU A 204 -84.08 -45.39 -11.08
CA LEU A 204 -84.32 -46.75 -11.62
C LEU A 204 -85.45 -47.55 -10.90
N ASN A 205 -86.26 -46.90 -10.05
CA ASN A 205 -87.45 -47.51 -9.41
C ASN A 205 -88.76 -46.97 -9.98
#